data_AF-A0A6H0ZRK3-F1
#
_entry.id   AF-A0A6H0ZRK3-F1
#
_cell.length_a   1.000
_cell.length_b   1.000
_cell.length_c   1.000
_cell.angle_alpha   90.00
_cell.angle_beta   90.00
_cell.angle_gamma   90.00
#
_symmetry.space_group_name_H-M   'P 1'
#
loop_
_entity.id
_entity.type
_entity.pdbx_description
1 polymer ?
#
loop_
_entity_poly.entity_id
_entity_poly.type
_entity_poly.pdbx_seq_one_letter_code
_entity_poly.pdbx_strand_id
1 'polypeptide(L)'
;MIDDKRRAWLRGAYLDRITEAAMHYAAEHDYFVETEWEGYIGADFSYLSELKPEDHACLRELARHEAFRRIAAAISEARETAFEKLRADFADIVSSDAKFRVDLGWIDLLRHAADRVRTYPKSWKAKIVGGKEKFGCAIVHISCDYDQRGSRSEVERLREEVRLRSLATCEICGEPGRLRLSGWAKTVCERHAAVMGEFREDDGMWSDPWKWTSDRPLEDHIADMLASGRAVMADVQHQERQRGDEYPPETAELLRGMDPVRPRPKMHVVDDDSEFFPSPIRATDIGSRVDDDTWSREGREQELLIEFGFQIIDAVNGACVKPEYLDKYVLDEIAGWRELAVQPLSESDEVFLQGYVRELIDEEYERIRLKQEAERNND
;
A
#
# COMPACT_ATOMS: atom_id res chain seq x y z
N MET A 1 -9.93 32.52 -2.04
CA MET A 1 -10.06 31.07 -1.76
C MET A 1 -11.54 30.74 -1.81
N ILE A 2 -11.93 29.75 -2.61
CA ILE A 2 -13.34 29.32 -2.71
C ILE A 2 -13.70 28.50 -1.46
N ASP A 3 -14.87 28.73 -0.86
CA ASP A 3 -15.31 27.90 0.27
C ASP A 3 -15.88 26.54 -0.21
N ASP A 4 -15.93 25.57 0.70
CA ASP A 4 -16.36 24.20 0.38
C ASP A 4 -17.82 24.14 -0.09
N LYS A 5 -18.69 25.03 0.40
CA LYS A 5 -20.09 25.10 -0.01
C LYS A 5 -20.19 25.52 -1.48
N ARG A 6 -19.42 26.54 -1.88
CA ARG A 6 -19.35 27.02 -3.25
C ARG A 6 -18.71 25.99 -4.17
N ARG A 7 -17.64 25.32 -3.74
CA ARG A 7 -17.02 24.21 -4.48
C ARG A 7 -17.99 23.05 -4.70
N ALA A 8 -18.74 22.65 -3.67
CA ALA A 8 -19.77 21.61 -3.77
C ALA A 8 -20.90 22.01 -4.72
N TRP A 9 -21.35 23.28 -4.65
CA TRP A 9 -22.35 23.81 -5.57
C TRP A 9 -21.86 23.80 -7.03
N LEU A 10 -20.63 24.26 -7.31
CA LEU A 10 -20.04 24.21 -8.65
C LEU A 10 -19.97 22.78 -9.19
N ARG A 11 -19.52 21.84 -8.35
CA ARG A 11 -19.45 20.42 -8.72
C ARG A 11 -20.82 19.86 -9.12
N GLY A 12 -21.87 20.19 -8.37
CA GLY A 12 -23.24 19.74 -8.66
C GLY A 12 -23.83 20.41 -9.90
N ALA A 13 -23.71 21.74 -10.00
CA ALA A 13 -24.33 22.53 -11.08
C ALA A 13 -23.69 22.28 -12.45
N TYR A 14 -22.39 21.94 -12.49
CA TYR A 14 -21.63 21.76 -13.73
C TYR A 14 -21.07 20.34 -13.90
N LEU A 15 -21.65 19.34 -13.22
CA LEU A 15 -21.16 17.96 -13.24
C LEU A 15 -21.02 17.41 -14.66
N ASP A 16 -22.02 17.65 -15.52
CA ASP A 16 -22.02 17.16 -16.90
C ASP A 16 -20.84 17.73 -17.70
N ARG A 17 -20.53 19.03 -17.53
CA ARG A 17 -19.43 19.68 -18.25
C ARG A 17 -18.07 19.28 -17.72
N ILE A 18 -17.93 19.16 -16.40
CA ILE A 18 -16.74 18.59 -15.75
C ILE A 18 -16.48 17.18 -16.32
N THR A 19 -17.54 16.37 -16.41
CA THR A 19 -17.46 14.98 -16.90
C THR A 19 -17.13 14.91 -18.38
N GLU A 20 -17.76 15.73 -19.22
CA GLU A 20 -17.53 15.78 -20.67
C GLU A 20 -16.09 16.18 -20.99
N ALA A 21 -15.59 17.28 -20.39
CA ALA A 21 -14.21 17.73 -20.59
C ALA A 21 -13.20 16.67 -20.16
N ALA A 22 -13.45 16.03 -19.00
CA ALA A 22 -12.63 14.94 -18.48
C ALA A 22 -12.67 13.68 -19.37
N MET A 23 -13.84 13.31 -19.90
CA MET A 23 -14.01 12.17 -20.80
C MET A 23 -13.28 12.38 -22.13
N HIS A 24 -13.39 13.58 -22.72
CA HIS A 24 -12.72 13.88 -23.98
C HIS A 24 -11.20 13.84 -23.82
N TYR A 25 -10.66 14.41 -22.74
CA TYR A 25 -9.23 14.28 -22.44
C TYR A 25 -8.83 12.82 -22.23
N ALA A 26 -9.54 12.09 -21.36
CA ALA A 26 -9.22 10.70 -21.04
C ALA A 26 -9.34 9.74 -22.24
N ALA A 27 -10.14 10.06 -23.25
CA ALA A 27 -10.28 9.24 -24.46
C ALA A 27 -9.03 9.24 -25.34
N GLU A 28 -8.18 10.26 -25.24
CA GLU A 28 -7.00 10.45 -26.08
C GLU A 28 -5.67 10.20 -25.32
N HIS A 29 -5.74 9.92 -24.02
CA HIS A 29 -4.56 9.86 -23.15
C HIS A 29 -4.51 8.56 -22.34
N ASP A 30 -3.37 7.87 -22.44
CA ASP A 30 -3.08 6.66 -21.67
C ASP A 30 -2.44 6.96 -20.30
N TYR A 31 -2.21 8.24 -19.97
CA TYR A 31 -1.60 8.72 -18.74
C TYR A 31 -1.94 10.21 -18.56
N PHE A 32 -1.91 10.69 -17.32
CA PHE A 32 -2.21 12.09 -17.02
C PHE A 32 -0.93 12.92 -16.93
N VAL A 33 -0.85 14.02 -17.70
CA VAL A 33 0.24 15.00 -17.61
C VAL A 33 -0.34 16.37 -17.33
N GLU A 34 0.12 17.00 -16.25
CA GLU A 34 -0.42 18.28 -15.79
C GLU A 34 -0.24 19.40 -16.83
N THR A 35 0.92 19.50 -17.47
CA THR A 35 1.18 20.53 -18.48
C THR A 35 0.37 20.34 -19.76
N GLU A 36 0.12 19.09 -20.19
CA GLU A 36 -0.76 18.79 -21.32
C GLU A 36 -2.22 19.13 -20.96
N TRP A 37 -2.64 18.78 -19.75
CA TRP A 37 -3.96 19.12 -19.24
C TRP A 37 -4.19 20.64 -19.20
N GLU A 38 -3.25 21.41 -18.67
CA GLU A 38 -3.34 22.88 -18.63
C GLU A 38 -3.48 23.49 -20.02
N GLY A 39 -2.73 22.98 -21.01
CA GLY A 39 -2.84 23.38 -22.40
C GLY A 39 -4.19 23.00 -23.03
N TYR A 40 -4.69 21.80 -22.72
CA TYR A 40 -5.97 21.30 -23.20
C TYR A 40 -7.16 22.06 -22.63
N ILE A 41 -7.20 22.21 -21.30
CA ILE A 41 -8.34 22.81 -20.60
C ILE A 41 -8.35 24.34 -20.69
N GLY A 42 -7.20 24.97 -20.98
CA GLY A 42 -6.98 26.40 -21.17
C GLY A 42 -8.14 27.33 -20.79
N ALA A 43 -8.85 27.82 -21.82
CA ALA A 43 -10.01 28.71 -21.69
C ALA A 43 -11.36 27.97 -21.62
N ASP A 44 -11.36 26.66 -21.39
CA ASP A 44 -12.59 25.93 -21.13
C ASP A 44 -13.30 26.54 -19.90
N PHE A 45 -14.62 26.48 -19.90
CA PHE A 45 -15.52 27.22 -18.99
C PHE A 45 -15.55 28.74 -19.14
N SER A 46 -14.70 29.39 -19.94
CA SER A 46 -14.73 30.86 -20.10
C SER A 46 -16.03 31.41 -20.71
N TYR A 47 -16.80 30.56 -21.40
CA TYR A 47 -18.13 30.88 -21.91
C TYR A 47 -19.18 31.04 -20.80
N LEU A 48 -18.91 30.55 -19.58
CA LEU A 48 -19.75 30.72 -18.40
C LEU A 48 -19.50 32.11 -17.78
N SER A 49 -19.96 33.13 -18.48
CA SER A 49 -19.74 34.55 -18.14
C SER A 49 -20.33 34.99 -16.79
N GLU A 50 -21.25 34.20 -16.24
CA GLU A 50 -21.86 34.40 -14.93
C GLU A 50 -20.96 33.98 -13.76
N LEU A 51 -19.91 33.19 -14.05
CA LEU A 51 -18.97 32.69 -13.05
C LEU A 51 -17.76 33.63 -12.91
N LYS A 52 -17.23 33.69 -11.69
CA LYS A 52 -16.01 34.46 -11.42
C LYS A 52 -14.77 33.70 -11.91
N PRO A 53 -13.64 34.38 -12.15
CA PRO A 53 -12.39 33.70 -12.52
C PRO A 53 -11.97 32.59 -11.54
N GLU A 54 -12.24 32.75 -10.24
CA GLU A 54 -11.95 31.74 -9.23
C GLU A 54 -12.86 30.50 -9.35
N ASP A 55 -14.11 30.69 -9.78
CA ASP A 55 -15.03 29.59 -10.07
C ASP A 55 -14.56 28.81 -11.30
N HIS A 56 -14.10 29.49 -12.37
CA HIS A 56 -13.51 28.83 -13.55
C HIS A 56 -12.27 28.02 -13.19
N ALA A 57 -11.38 28.57 -12.38
CA ALA A 57 -10.21 27.83 -11.88
C ALA A 57 -10.62 26.59 -11.08
N CYS A 58 -11.66 26.69 -10.23
CA CYS A 58 -12.20 25.56 -9.50
C CYS A 58 -12.82 24.49 -10.41
N LEU A 59 -13.54 24.88 -11.46
CA LEU A 59 -14.11 23.94 -12.44
C LEU A 59 -13.02 23.19 -13.22
N ARG A 60 -11.98 23.89 -13.68
CA ARG A 60 -10.81 23.25 -14.31
C ARG A 60 -10.15 22.24 -13.38
N GLU A 61 -10.01 22.59 -12.11
CA GLU A 61 -9.45 21.69 -11.09
C GLU A 61 -10.32 20.47 -10.82
N LEU A 62 -11.64 20.62 -10.78
CA LEU A 62 -12.57 19.50 -10.63
C LEU A 62 -12.54 18.58 -11.86
N ALA A 63 -12.47 19.15 -13.06
CA ALA A 63 -12.33 18.41 -14.31
C ALA A 63 -10.98 17.67 -14.38
N ARG A 64 -9.90 18.29 -13.87
CA ARG A 64 -8.57 17.68 -13.74
C ARG A 64 -8.61 16.38 -12.94
N HIS A 65 -9.19 16.45 -11.74
CA HIS A 65 -9.33 15.29 -10.87
C HIS A 65 -10.20 14.19 -11.48
N GLU A 66 -11.28 14.57 -12.18
CA GLU A 66 -12.15 13.62 -12.86
C GLU A 66 -11.43 12.93 -14.03
N ALA A 67 -10.66 13.68 -14.83
CA ALA A 67 -9.85 13.15 -15.92
C ALA A 67 -8.79 12.17 -15.40
N PHE A 68 -8.05 12.57 -14.36
CA PHE A 68 -7.07 11.71 -13.70
C PHE A 68 -7.70 10.41 -13.20
N ARG A 69 -8.85 10.48 -12.51
CA ARG A 69 -9.56 9.28 -12.01
C ARG A 69 -9.93 8.33 -13.14
N ARG A 70 -10.43 8.86 -14.26
CA ARG A 70 -10.85 8.06 -15.42
C ARG A 70 -9.67 7.38 -16.09
N ILE A 71 -8.58 8.10 -16.32
CA ILE A 71 -7.35 7.55 -16.88
C ILE A 71 -6.81 6.46 -15.94
N ALA A 72 -6.72 6.72 -14.63
CA ALA A 72 -6.25 5.74 -13.65
C ALA A 72 -7.13 4.47 -13.62
N ALA A 73 -8.46 4.63 -13.68
CA ALA A 73 -9.39 3.51 -13.74
C ALA A 73 -9.21 2.68 -15.02
N ALA A 74 -9.12 3.34 -16.19
CA ALA A 74 -8.92 2.68 -17.47
C ALA A 74 -7.58 1.91 -17.53
N ILE A 75 -6.49 2.51 -17.02
CA ILE A 75 -5.19 1.84 -16.89
C ILE A 75 -5.30 0.63 -15.97
N SER A 76 -5.98 0.75 -14.82
CA SER A 76 -6.14 -0.36 -13.88
C SER A 76 -6.90 -1.52 -14.51
N GLU A 77 -8.01 -1.25 -15.20
CA GLU A 77 -8.80 -2.25 -15.91
C GLU A 77 -8.00 -2.93 -17.04
N ALA A 78 -7.28 -2.14 -17.84
CA ALA A 78 -6.40 -2.65 -18.89
C ALA A 78 -5.30 -3.53 -18.31
N ARG A 79 -4.73 -3.13 -17.17
CA ARG A 79 -3.71 -3.89 -16.44
C ARG A 79 -4.24 -5.22 -15.93
N GLU A 80 -5.40 -5.22 -15.28
CA GLU A 80 -6.05 -6.44 -14.80
C GLU A 80 -6.34 -7.41 -15.94
N THR A 81 -6.98 -6.91 -17.01
CA THR A 81 -7.28 -7.70 -18.22
C THR A 81 -6.03 -8.30 -18.83
N ALA A 82 -4.96 -7.53 -18.96
CA ALA A 82 -3.72 -7.98 -19.58
C ALA A 82 -3.00 -9.05 -18.72
N PHE A 83 -3.00 -8.91 -17.39
CA PHE A 83 -2.41 -9.90 -16.49
C PHE A 83 -3.27 -11.15 -16.31
N GLU A 84 -4.59 -11.05 -16.40
CA GLU A 84 -5.47 -12.20 -16.50
C GLU A 84 -5.20 -12.99 -17.77
N LYS A 85 -5.08 -12.30 -18.91
CA LYS A 85 -4.69 -12.95 -20.16
C LYS A 85 -3.32 -13.61 -20.06
N LEU A 86 -2.32 -12.95 -19.46
CA LEU A 86 -1.01 -13.54 -19.22
C LEU A 86 -1.11 -14.84 -18.38
N ARG A 87 -1.91 -14.84 -17.30
CA ARG A 87 -2.15 -16.03 -16.48
C ARG A 87 -2.83 -17.14 -17.28
N ALA A 88 -3.81 -16.80 -18.13
CA ALA A 88 -4.52 -17.77 -18.95
C ALA A 88 -3.63 -18.39 -20.05
N ASP A 89 -2.90 -17.56 -20.80
CA ASP A 89 -2.04 -17.97 -21.91
C ASP A 89 -0.84 -18.82 -21.42
N PHE A 90 -0.44 -18.68 -20.16
CA PHE A 90 0.70 -19.36 -19.55
C PHE A 90 0.33 -20.13 -18.27
N ALA A 91 -0.89 -20.66 -18.18
CA ALA A 91 -1.39 -21.35 -16.98
C ALA A 91 -0.55 -22.58 -16.54
N ASP A 92 0.27 -23.14 -17.44
CA ASP A 92 1.20 -24.22 -17.13
C ASP A 92 2.42 -23.76 -16.31
N ILE A 93 2.80 -22.49 -16.44
CA ILE A 93 4.04 -21.91 -15.88
C ILE A 93 3.78 -20.77 -14.89
N VAL A 94 2.75 -19.95 -15.11
CA VAL A 94 2.36 -18.85 -14.23
C VAL A 94 1.40 -19.38 -13.17
N SER A 95 1.72 -19.16 -11.91
CA SER A 95 0.86 -19.55 -10.80
C SER A 95 -0.47 -18.82 -10.84
N SER A 96 -1.56 -19.50 -10.50
CA SER A 96 -2.90 -18.90 -10.50
C SER A 96 -3.05 -17.76 -9.49
N ASP A 97 -2.28 -17.81 -8.40
CA ASP A 97 -2.19 -16.79 -7.35
C ASP A 97 -1.10 -15.74 -7.61
N ALA A 98 -0.47 -15.74 -8.80
CA ALA A 98 0.59 -14.80 -9.13
C ALA A 98 0.10 -13.35 -9.09
N LYS A 99 0.71 -12.55 -8.21
CA LYS A 99 0.44 -11.12 -8.05
C LYS A 99 1.48 -10.32 -8.83
N PHE A 100 1.04 -9.56 -9.83
CA PHE A 100 1.87 -8.66 -10.61
C PHE A 100 1.59 -7.22 -10.19
N ARG A 101 2.59 -6.56 -9.58
CA ARG A 101 2.60 -5.14 -9.22
C ARG A 101 3.60 -4.40 -10.12
N VAL A 102 3.43 -4.57 -11.42
CA VAL A 102 4.23 -3.95 -12.49
C VAL A 102 3.28 -3.35 -13.51
N ASP A 103 3.75 -2.37 -14.28
CA ASP A 103 2.94 -1.71 -15.31
C ASP A 103 2.98 -2.45 -16.66
N LEU A 104 2.04 -2.08 -17.53
CA LEU A 104 1.73 -2.76 -18.79
C LEU A 104 2.92 -2.85 -19.76
N GLY A 105 3.80 -1.85 -19.75
CA GLY A 105 4.95 -1.80 -20.65
C GLY A 105 5.96 -2.93 -20.45
N TRP A 106 5.93 -3.62 -19.31
CA TRP A 106 6.79 -4.78 -19.07
C TRP A 106 6.11 -6.14 -19.33
N ILE A 107 4.88 -6.16 -19.86
CA ILE A 107 4.16 -7.41 -20.08
C ILE A 107 4.89 -8.37 -21.02
N ASP A 108 5.55 -7.85 -22.06
CA ASP A 108 6.30 -8.68 -23.01
C ASP A 108 7.57 -9.26 -22.40
N LEU A 109 8.17 -8.60 -21.41
CA LEU A 109 9.26 -9.17 -20.63
C LEU A 109 8.79 -10.37 -19.78
N LEU A 110 7.56 -10.31 -19.27
CA LEU A 110 6.96 -11.41 -18.51
C LEU A 110 6.54 -12.57 -19.42
N ARG A 111 6.03 -12.28 -20.62
CA ARG A 111 5.78 -13.32 -21.65
C ARG A 111 7.08 -14.02 -22.04
N HIS A 112 8.13 -13.26 -22.30
CA HIS A 112 9.47 -13.79 -22.56
C HIS A 112 9.97 -14.67 -21.41
N ALA A 113 9.79 -14.23 -20.16
CA ALA A 113 10.15 -15.03 -19.00
C ALA A 113 9.35 -16.33 -18.94
N ALA A 114 8.05 -16.29 -19.20
CA ALA A 114 7.17 -17.47 -19.17
C ALA A 114 7.56 -18.48 -20.26
N ASP A 115 7.81 -18.01 -21.49
CA ASP A 115 8.33 -18.85 -22.57
C ASP A 115 9.68 -19.46 -22.22
N ARG A 116 10.58 -18.69 -21.60
CA ARG A 116 11.89 -19.20 -21.18
C ARG A 116 11.74 -20.28 -20.11
N VAL A 117 10.90 -20.06 -19.10
CA VAL A 117 10.65 -21.04 -18.04
C VAL A 117 10.03 -22.32 -18.61
N ARG A 118 9.17 -22.23 -19.64
CA ARG A 118 8.62 -23.40 -20.33
C ARG A 118 9.68 -24.30 -20.96
N THR A 119 10.85 -23.75 -21.31
CA THR A 119 11.99 -24.52 -21.84
C THR A 119 12.81 -25.25 -20.76
N TYR A 120 12.58 -24.96 -19.48
CA TYR A 120 13.34 -25.56 -18.39
C TYR A 120 12.96 -27.02 -18.15
N PRO A 121 13.89 -27.86 -17.64
CA PRO A 121 13.58 -29.23 -17.26
C PRO A 121 12.38 -29.29 -16.30
N LYS A 122 11.41 -30.17 -16.60
CA LYS A 122 10.20 -30.34 -15.74
C LYS A 122 10.54 -30.68 -14.29
N SER A 123 11.68 -31.34 -14.04
CA SER A 123 12.14 -31.66 -12.68
C SER A 123 12.43 -30.42 -11.84
N TRP A 124 12.75 -29.28 -12.45
CA TRP A 124 13.00 -28.02 -11.74
C TRP A 124 11.74 -27.39 -11.16
N LYS A 125 10.54 -27.83 -11.59
CA LYS A 125 9.24 -27.29 -11.13
C LYS A 125 9.21 -25.75 -11.14
N ALA A 126 9.86 -25.14 -12.12
CA ALA A 126 9.98 -23.69 -12.20
C ALA A 126 8.63 -23.06 -12.56
N LYS A 127 8.20 -22.06 -11.79
CA LYS A 127 6.94 -21.32 -11.99
C LYS A 127 7.10 -19.84 -11.69
N ILE A 128 6.44 -18.99 -12.46
CA ILE A 128 6.35 -17.55 -12.17
C ILE A 128 5.26 -17.36 -11.12
N VAL A 129 5.62 -16.81 -9.96
CA VAL A 129 4.71 -16.59 -8.82
C VAL A 129 4.34 -15.12 -8.62
N GLY A 130 4.79 -14.25 -9.52
CA GLY A 130 4.43 -12.83 -9.55
C GLY A 130 5.58 -11.95 -9.99
N GLY A 131 5.42 -10.65 -9.74
CA GLY A 131 6.47 -9.66 -9.96
C GLY A 131 6.08 -8.32 -9.39
N LYS A 132 7.06 -7.45 -9.17
CA LYS A 132 6.84 -6.08 -8.67
C LYS A 132 7.80 -5.10 -9.30
N GLU A 133 7.36 -3.85 -9.40
CA GLU A 133 8.23 -2.72 -9.65
C GLU A 133 9.08 -2.45 -8.40
N LYS A 134 10.36 -2.14 -8.60
CA LYS A 134 11.24 -1.64 -7.55
C LYS A 134 12.31 -0.72 -8.14
N PHE A 135 12.27 0.55 -7.77
CA PHE A 135 13.24 1.58 -8.17
C PHE A 135 13.40 1.73 -9.71
N GLY A 136 12.30 1.63 -10.44
CA GLY A 136 12.27 1.75 -11.90
C GLY A 136 12.67 0.49 -12.65
N CYS A 137 12.70 -0.68 -12.00
CA CYS A 137 12.93 -1.96 -12.67
C CYS A 137 11.93 -3.04 -12.26
N ALA A 138 11.74 -4.03 -13.13
CA ALA A 138 10.90 -5.19 -12.90
C ALA A 138 11.66 -6.26 -12.11
N ILE A 139 11.11 -6.68 -10.98
CA ILE A 139 11.58 -7.83 -10.21
C ILE A 139 10.58 -8.98 -10.40
N VAL A 140 10.97 -10.02 -11.14
CA VAL A 140 10.13 -11.21 -11.36
C VAL A 140 10.40 -12.26 -10.27
N HIS A 141 9.33 -12.78 -9.69
CA HIS A 141 9.41 -13.85 -8.71
C HIS A 141 9.18 -15.20 -9.40
N ILE A 142 10.16 -16.09 -9.30
CA ILE A 142 10.11 -17.43 -9.93
C ILE A 142 10.43 -18.49 -8.87
N SER A 143 9.48 -19.34 -8.50
CA SER A 143 9.77 -20.50 -7.65
C SER A 143 10.40 -21.62 -8.47
N CYS A 144 11.37 -22.35 -7.92
CA CYS A 144 11.87 -23.58 -8.52
C CYS A 144 12.43 -24.52 -7.44
N ASP A 145 12.68 -25.78 -7.80
CA ASP A 145 13.35 -26.77 -6.96
C ASP A 145 14.87 -26.51 -6.99
N TYR A 146 15.41 -26.05 -5.85
CA TYR A 146 16.82 -25.65 -5.72
C TYR A 146 17.76 -26.85 -5.57
N ASP A 147 17.23 -28.04 -5.24
CA ASP A 147 18.03 -29.27 -5.13
C ASP A 147 18.39 -29.82 -6.52
N GLN A 148 17.66 -29.40 -7.56
CA GLN A 148 17.98 -29.76 -8.94
C GLN A 148 19.19 -28.98 -9.44
N ARG A 149 20.19 -29.72 -9.92
CA ARG A 149 21.42 -29.14 -10.48
C ARG A 149 21.12 -28.12 -11.58
N GLY A 150 21.64 -26.90 -11.43
CA GLY A 150 21.53 -25.82 -12.40
C GLY A 150 20.24 -24.98 -12.31
N SER A 151 19.23 -25.45 -11.59
CA SER A 151 17.92 -24.79 -11.46
C SER A 151 18.05 -23.36 -10.92
N ARG A 152 18.69 -23.20 -9.76
CA ARG A 152 18.91 -21.88 -9.13
C ARG A 152 19.66 -20.92 -10.06
N SER A 153 20.82 -21.34 -10.59
CA SER A 153 21.67 -20.45 -11.39
C SER A 153 20.96 -19.94 -12.65
N GLU A 154 20.21 -20.80 -13.34
CA GLU A 154 19.49 -20.43 -14.56
C GLU A 154 18.26 -19.57 -14.27
N VAL A 155 17.55 -19.83 -13.17
CA VAL A 155 16.42 -18.97 -12.73
C VAL A 155 16.91 -17.58 -12.30
N GLU A 156 17.99 -17.48 -11.53
CA GLU A 156 18.56 -16.17 -11.17
C GLU A 156 19.09 -15.42 -12.41
N ARG A 157 19.67 -16.15 -13.39
CA ARG A 157 20.07 -15.56 -14.68
C ARG A 157 18.87 -14.95 -15.41
N LEU A 158 17.73 -15.64 -15.46
CA LEU A 158 16.52 -15.12 -16.10
C LEU A 158 15.93 -13.93 -15.34
N ARG A 159 15.89 -13.96 -14.01
CA ARG A 159 15.44 -12.83 -13.20
C ARG A 159 16.28 -11.59 -13.49
N GLU A 160 17.60 -11.75 -13.52
CA GLU A 160 18.52 -10.65 -13.83
C GLU A 160 18.38 -10.18 -15.28
N GLU A 161 18.18 -11.08 -16.24
CA GLU A 161 17.90 -10.75 -17.64
C GLU A 161 16.65 -9.88 -17.78
N VAL A 162 15.55 -10.24 -17.11
CA VAL A 162 14.31 -9.43 -17.11
C VAL A 162 14.54 -8.08 -16.43
N ARG A 163 15.21 -8.06 -15.28
CA ARG A 163 15.52 -6.83 -14.56
C ARG A 163 16.34 -5.86 -15.42
N LEU A 164 17.43 -6.33 -16.02
CA LEU A 164 18.28 -5.50 -16.88
C LEU A 164 17.55 -5.00 -18.11
N ARG A 165 16.71 -5.84 -18.75
CA ARG A 165 15.88 -5.40 -19.89
C ARG A 165 14.83 -4.36 -19.48
N SER A 166 14.26 -4.49 -18.28
CA SER A 166 13.27 -3.54 -17.78
C SER A 166 13.85 -2.13 -17.58
N LEU A 167 15.14 -2.00 -17.28
CA LEU A 167 15.84 -0.71 -17.15
C LEU A 167 16.00 0.06 -18.49
N ALA A 168 15.77 -0.62 -19.61
CA ALA A 168 15.77 -0.04 -20.95
C ALA A 168 14.38 -0.05 -21.61
N THR A 169 13.34 -0.45 -20.86
CA THR A 169 11.98 -0.62 -21.38
C THR A 169 11.05 0.29 -20.59
N CYS A 170 10.34 1.18 -21.27
CA CYS A 170 9.35 2.04 -20.62
C CYS A 170 8.29 1.21 -19.91
N GLU A 171 8.13 1.40 -18.60
CA GLU A 171 7.17 0.63 -17.80
C GLU A 171 5.71 0.89 -18.18
N ILE A 172 5.43 2.05 -18.79
CA ILE A 172 4.06 2.45 -19.19
C ILE A 172 3.67 1.80 -20.53
N CYS A 173 4.52 1.92 -21.56
CA CYS A 173 4.15 1.51 -22.93
C CYS A 173 5.03 0.44 -23.59
N GLY A 174 6.15 0.06 -22.98
CA GLY A 174 7.04 -0.98 -23.51
C GLY A 174 8.04 -0.50 -24.58
N GLU A 175 7.93 0.75 -25.03
CA GLU A 175 8.93 1.35 -25.93
C GLU A 175 10.30 1.54 -25.24
N PRO A 176 11.40 1.72 -26.00
CA PRO A 176 12.71 2.01 -25.43
C PRO A 176 12.68 3.19 -24.45
N GLY A 177 13.14 2.94 -23.23
CA GLY A 177 13.17 3.91 -22.14
C GLY A 177 14.52 3.99 -21.47
N ARG A 178 14.64 4.89 -20.49
CA ARG A 178 15.78 4.92 -19.55
C ARG A 178 15.28 5.18 -18.14
N LEU A 179 16.09 4.78 -17.16
CA LEU A 179 15.85 5.13 -15.77
C LEU A 179 15.79 6.65 -15.63
N ARG A 180 14.71 7.13 -15.00
CA ARG A 180 14.46 8.52 -14.66
C ARG A 180 14.34 8.71 -13.16
N LEU A 181 14.89 9.80 -12.66
CA LEU A 181 14.92 10.16 -11.25
C LEU A 181 14.20 11.49 -11.01
N SER A 182 13.12 11.43 -10.25
CA SER A 182 12.38 12.58 -9.70
C SER A 182 12.14 12.33 -8.19
N GLY A 183 10.99 12.70 -7.63
CA GLY A 183 10.54 12.28 -6.31
C GLY A 183 10.47 10.75 -6.15
N TRP A 184 10.42 10.03 -7.27
CA TRP A 184 10.55 8.57 -7.35
C TRP A 184 11.41 8.17 -8.56
N ALA A 185 11.78 6.88 -8.63
CA ALA A 185 12.56 6.30 -9.73
C ALA A 185 11.66 5.43 -10.61
N LYS A 186 11.68 5.66 -11.93
CA LYS A 186 10.87 4.93 -12.91
C LYS A 186 11.62 4.82 -14.25
N THR A 187 11.40 3.75 -15.01
CA THR A 187 11.98 3.63 -16.36
C THR A 187 10.94 4.03 -17.39
N VAL A 188 11.15 5.18 -18.04
CA VAL A 188 10.19 5.74 -19.00
C VAL A 188 10.87 6.20 -20.29
N CYS A 189 10.14 6.16 -21.40
CA CYS A 189 10.55 6.75 -22.67
C CYS A 189 10.36 8.28 -22.63
N GLU A 190 10.90 9.00 -23.62
CA GLU A 190 10.80 10.46 -23.68
C GLU A 190 9.35 10.97 -23.67
N ARG A 191 8.44 10.28 -24.37
CA ARG A 191 7.01 10.61 -24.38
C ARG A 191 6.38 10.59 -22.98
N HIS A 192 6.83 9.67 -22.13
CA HIS A 192 6.34 9.51 -20.76
C HIS A 192 7.20 10.23 -19.72
N ALA A 193 8.23 10.96 -20.14
CA ALA A 193 9.09 11.72 -19.26
C ALA A 193 8.28 12.75 -18.45
N ALA A 194 7.25 13.35 -19.06
CA ALA A 194 6.41 14.36 -18.42
C ALA A 194 5.61 13.84 -17.21
N VAL A 195 5.34 12.52 -17.15
CA VAL A 195 4.68 11.88 -15.99
C VAL A 195 5.54 11.98 -14.72
N MET A 196 6.85 12.10 -14.87
CA MET A 196 7.78 12.19 -13.75
C MET A 196 7.77 13.54 -13.06
N GLY A 197 7.20 14.59 -13.67
CA GLY A 197 7.32 15.96 -13.15
C GLY A 197 8.75 16.50 -13.24
N GLU A 198 9.19 17.21 -12.21
CA GLU A 198 10.54 17.80 -12.17
C GLU A 198 11.61 16.74 -11.92
N PHE A 199 12.62 16.67 -12.78
CA PHE A 199 13.74 15.75 -12.62
C PHE A 199 14.71 16.23 -11.54
N ARG A 200 15.34 15.26 -10.87
CA ARG A 200 16.48 15.50 -9.99
C ARG A 200 17.71 15.92 -10.79
N GLU A 201 18.64 16.59 -10.11
CA GLU A 201 19.92 17.01 -10.70
C GLU A 201 20.76 15.83 -11.22
N ASP A 202 20.60 14.64 -10.64
CA ASP A 202 21.31 13.41 -11.04
C ASP A 202 20.54 12.51 -12.02
N ASP A 203 19.44 12.99 -12.62
CA ASP A 203 18.74 12.26 -13.68
C ASP A 203 19.67 11.95 -14.86
N GLY A 204 19.61 10.70 -15.36
CA GLY A 204 20.45 10.25 -16.46
C GLY A 204 21.92 9.95 -16.11
N MET A 205 22.37 10.21 -14.88
CA MET A 205 23.70 9.76 -14.41
C MET A 205 23.73 8.26 -14.14
N TRP A 206 22.59 7.69 -13.75
CA TRP A 206 22.46 6.30 -13.33
C TRP A 206 21.68 5.48 -14.36
N SER A 207 22.21 4.31 -14.71
CA SER A 207 21.54 3.34 -15.59
C SER A 207 20.97 2.15 -14.83
N ASP A 208 21.37 1.94 -13.58
CA ASP A 208 20.92 0.84 -12.74
C ASP A 208 20.82 1.31 -11.28
N PRO A 209 19.62 1.30 -10.66
CA PRO A 209 19.43 1.72 -9.28
C PRO A 209 20.22 0.86 -8.28
N TRP A 210 20.57 -0.38 -8.63
CA TRP A 210 21.36 -1.25 -7.76
C TRP A 210 22.86 -0.98 -7.79
N LYS A 211 23.32 -0.12 -8.71
CA LYS A 211 24.69 0.38 -8.76
C LYS A 211 24.85 1.78 -8.18
N TRP A 212 23.76 2.39 -7.69
CA TRP A 212 23.79 3.74 -7.12
C TRP A 212 24.80 3.86 -5.95
N THR A 213 25.03 2.80 -5.20
CA THR A 213 26.00 2.80 -4.09
C THR A 213 27.41 2.31 -4.49
N SER A 214 27.61 1.77 -5.69
CA SER A 214 28.90 1.16 -6.08
C SER A 214 29.94 2.16 -6.58
N ASP A 215 29.51 3.32 -7.08
CA ASP A 215 30.41 4.37 -7.58
C ASP A 215 30.72 5.45 -6.53
N ARG A 216 30.25 5.26 -5.29
CA ARG A 216 30.77 6.05 -4.17
C ARG A 216 32.26 5.72 -4.00
N PRO A 217 33.13 6.70 -3.68
CA PRO A 217 34.50 6.41 -3.25
C PRO A 217 34.46 5.24 -2.27
N LEU A 218 35.38 4.27 -2.43
CA LEU A 218 35.40 3.06 -1.59
C LEU A 218 35.30 3.41 -0.10
N GLU A 219 35.90 4.53 0.29
CA GLU A 219 35.84 5.13 1.62
C GLU A 219 34.41 5.46 2.08
N ASP A 220 33.58 6.06 1.24
CA ASP A 220 32.18 6.39 1.51
C ASP A 220 31.30 5.14 1.53
N HIS A 221 31.56 4.16 0.65
CA HIS A 221 30.87 2.88 0.67
C HIS A 221 31.18 2.08 1.95
N ILE A 222 32.46 2.05 2.35
CA ILE A 222 32.89 1.43 3.62
C ILE A 222 32.26 2.18 4.79
N ALA A 223 32.24 3.52 4.77
CA ALA A 223 31.63 4.32 5.84
C ALA A 223 30.13 4.02 5.99
N ASP A 224 29.40 3.91 4.88
CA ASP A 224 27.96 3.62 4.84
C ASP A 224 27.63 2.17 5.24
N MET A 225 28.43 1.20 4.76
CA MET A 225 28.34 -0.20 5.18
C MET A 225 28.67 -0.37 6.67
N LEU A 226 29.67 0.35 7.18
CA LEU A 226 29.99 0.36 8.60
C LEU A 226 28.94 1.11 9.42
N ALA A 227 28.32 2.16 8.89
CA ALA A 227 27.21 2.86 9.54
C ALA A 227 25.98 1.97 9.61
N SER A 228 25.62 1.29 8.53
CA SER A 228 24.55 0.30 8.46
C SER A 228 24.83 -0.88 9.40
N GLY A 229 26.06 -1.41 9.39
CA GLY A 229 26.49 -2.46 10.31
C GLY A 229 26.45 -2.01 11.77
N ARG A 230 26.85 -0.78 12.08
CA ARG A 230 26.72 -0.19 13.42
C ARG A 230 25.27 0.03 13.81
N ALA A 231 24.39 0.44 12.90
CA ALA A 231 22.96 0.61 13.14
C ALA A 231 22.30 -0.74 13.44
N VAL A 232 22.58 -1.78 12.65
CA VAL A 232 22.10 -3.15 12.90
C VAL A 232 22.64 -3.69 14.23
N MET A 233 23.93 -3.49 14.53
CA MET A 233 24.50 -3.91 15.82
C MET A 233 23.95 -3.10 16.99
N ALA A 234 23.67 -1.81 16.80
CA ALA A 234 23.02 -0.96 17.79
C ALA A 234 21.58 -1.41 18.01
N ASP A 235 20.85 -1.79 16.96
CA ASP A 235 19.50 -2.38 17.04
C ASP A 235 19.52 -3.74 17.72
N VAL A 236 20.49 -4.61 17.43
CA VAL A 236 20.65 -5.89 18.12
C VAL A 236 20.99 -5.66 19.60
N GLN A 237 21.92 -4.76 19.92
CA GLN A 237 22.25 -4.42 21.30
C GLN A 237 21.14 -3.65 22.02
N HIS A 238 20.31 -2.92 21.27
CA HIS A 238 19.12 -2.26 21.78
C HIS A 238 18.04 -3.29 22.02
N GLN A 239 17.86 -4.27 21.13
CA GLN A 239 17.00 -5.44 21.33
C GLN A 239 17.50 -6.31 22.49
N GLU A 240 18.80 -6.51 22.68
CA GLU A 240 19.38 -7.24 23.82
C GLU A 240 19.17 -6.47 25.14
N ARG A 241 19.34 -5.14 25.14
CA ARG A 241 19.05 -4.29 26.31
C ARG A 241 17.55 -4.16 26.59
N GLN A 242 16.73 -4.10 25.55
CA GLN A 242 15.26 -4.09 25.65
C GLN A 242 14.70 -5.48 25.96
N ARG A 243 15.47 -6.55 25.71
CA ARG A 243 15.04 -7.93 25.99
C ARG A 243 14.91 -8.18 27.48
N GLY A 244 15.52 -7.38 28.37
CA GLY A 244 15.23 -7.37 29.82
C GLY A 244 15.36 -8.70 30.56
N ASP A 245 15.71 -9.77 29.87
CA ASP A 245 15.53 -11.15 30.30
C ASP A 245 16.87 -11.86 30.18
N GLU A 246 17.77 -11.54 31.10
CA GLU A 246 18.74 -12.52 31.54
C GLU A 246 17.97 -13.52 32.43
N TYR A 247 17.20 -14.42 31.80
CA TYR A 247 16.59 -15.51 32.56
C TYR A 247 17.70 -16.32 33.22
N PRO A 248 17.60 -16.60 34.53
CA PRO A 248 18.50 -17.54 35.18
C PRO A 248 18.56 -18.83 34.36
N PRO A 249 19.73 -19.49 34.25
CA PRO A 249 19.90 -20.72 33.46
C PRO A 249 18.85 -21.80 33.73
N GLU A 250 18.34 -21.80 34.96
CA GLU A 250 17.28 -22.69 35.47
C GLU A 250 15.93 -22.51 34.75
N THR A 251 15.61 -21.29 34.30
CA THR A 251 14.35 -20.95 33.60
C THR A 251 14.40 -21.33 32.11
N ALA A 252 15.58 -21.23 31.50
CA ALA A 252 15.80 -21.62 30.10
C ALA A 252 15.62 -23.13 29.87
N GLU A 253 15.78 -23.93 30.91
CA GLU A 253 15.58 -25.39 30.85
C GLU A 253 14.10 -25.78 30.96
N LEU A 254 13.30 -25.01 31.70
CA LEU A 254 11.82 -25.12 31.75
C LEU A 254 11.14 -24.76 30.43
N LEU A 255 11.70 -23.79 29.68
CA LEU A 255 11.12 -23.30 28.43
C LEU A 255 11.52 -24.11 27.19
N ARG A 256 12.42 -25.10 27.32
CA ARG A 256 13.02 -25.85 26.20
C ARG A 256 12.02 -26.75 25.43
N GLY A 257 10.77 -26.86 25.88
CA GLY A 257 9.70 -27.64 25.24
C GLY A 257 8.38 -26.90 25.03
N MET A 258 8.32 -25.60 25.32
CA MET A 258 7.14 -24.78 25.05
C MET A 258 7.30 -24.12 23.67
N ASP A 259 6.20 -24.01 22.92
CA ASP A 259 6.20 -23.24 21.67
C ASP A 259 6.74 -21.84 21.99
N PRO A 260 7.75 -21.34 21.26
CA PRO A 260 8.46 -20.14 21.65
C PRO A 260 7.47 -19.00 21.84
N VAL A 261 7.52 -18.36 23.01
CA VAL A 261 6.68 -17.18 23.32
C VAL A 261 6.89 -16.18 22.20
N ARG A 262 5.86 -15.99 21.37
CA ARG A 262 5.94 -15.01 20.29
C ARG A 262 6.13 -13.64 20.92
N PRO A 263 7.10 -12.84 20.44
CA PRO A 263 7.32 -11.51 20.97
C PRO A 263 6.02 -10.71 20.82
N ARG A 264 5.63 -10.00 21.89
CA ARG A 264 4.39 -9.20 21.89
C ARG A 264 4.48 -8.08 20.85
N PRO A 265 3.40 -7.78 20.11
CA PRO A 265 3.36 -6.64 19.20
C PRO A 265 3.62 -5.33 19.96
N LYS A 266 4.48 -4.46 19.42
CA LYS A 266 4.77 -3.12 19.96
C LYS A 266 4.25 -1.98 19.07
N MET A 267 3.65 -2.33 17.94
CA MET A 267 3.03 -1.44 16.95
C MET A 267 1.74 -2.12 16.51
N HIS A 268 0.72 -1.36 16.09
CA HIS A 268 -0.46 -2.00 15.53
C HIS A 268 -0.02 -2.87 14.35
N VAL A 269 -0.71 -3.99 14.15
CA VAL A 269 -0.41 -4.95 13.06
C VAL A 269 -0.49 -4.30 11.67
N VAL A 270 -1.01 -3.07 11.58
CA VAL A 270 -1.32 -2.33 10.35
C VAL A 270 -0.67 -0.94 10.28
N ASP A 271 0.27 -0.59 11.18
CA ASP A 271 0.99 0.69 11.12
C ASP A 271 2.04 0.68 10.00
N ASP A 272 1.59 0.89 8.77
CA ASP A 272 2.42 1.46 7.71
C ASP A 272 2.04 2.95 7.63
N ASP A 273 2.59 3.76 8.55
CA ASP A 273 2.44 5.22 8.61
C ASP A 273 3.17 5.91 7.45
N SER A 274 2.85 5.50 6.22
CA SER A 274 3.25 6.25 5.04
C SER A 274 2.33 7.47 4.91
N GLU A 275 2.90 8.64 4.65
CA GLU A 275 2.14 9.87 4.32
C GLU A 275 1.11 9.67 3.18
N PHE A 276 1.29 8.60 2.39
CA PHE A 276 0.42 8.24 1.27
C PHE A 276 -0.72 7.29 1.63
N PHE A 277 -0.64 6.58 2.76
CA PHE A 277 -1.66 5.65 3.26
C PHE A 277 -1.76 5.80 4.77
N PRO A 278 -2.59 6.72 5.30
CA PRO A 278 -2.76 6.87 6.75
C PRO A 278 -3.19 5.55 7.38
N SER A 279 -2.67 5.24 8.58
CA SER A 279 -3.01 4.02 9.33
C SER A 279 -4.53 3.79 9.27
N PRO A 280 -5.01 2.63 8.75
CA PRO A 280 -6.43 2.37 8.57
C PRO A 280 -7.24 2.53 9.86
N ILE A 281 -6.59 2.40 11.02
CA ILE A 281 -7.15 2.64 12.35
C ILE A 281 -7.59 4.11 12.47
N ARG A 282 -6.75 5.09 12.12
CA ARG A 282 -7.09 6.51 12.28
C ARG A 282 -8.05 7.08 11.24
N ALA A 283 -8.53 6.27 10.30
CA ALA A 283 -9.46 6.70 9.25
C ALA A 283 -10.88 7.01 9.77
N THR A 284 -11.19 6.66 11.01
CA THR A 284 -12.49 6.88 11.65
C THR A 284 -12.34 7.55 13.02
N ASP A 285 -13.40 8.20 13.51
CA ASP A 285 -13.40 8.81 14.87
C ASP A 285 -13.16 7.75 15.96
N ILE A 286 -13.80 6.58 15.84
CA ILE A 286 -13.62 5.44 16.76
C ILE A 286 -12.17 4.96 16.72
N GLY A 287 -11.61 4.77 15.53
CA GLY A 287 -10.24 4.27 15.45
C GLY A 287 -9.19 5.30 15.86
N SER A 288 -9.43 6.59 15.67
CA SER A 288 -8.60 7.65 16.30
C SER A 288 -8.67 7.59 17.83
N ARG A 289 -9.85 7.34 18.39
CA ARG A 289 -10.05 7.16 19.84
C ARG A 289 -9.29 5.95 20.37
N VAL A 290 -9.36 4.81 19.68
CA VAL A 290 -8.62 3.58 20.03
C VAL A 290 -7.11 3.80 19.98
N ASP A 291 -6.61 4.49 18.95
CA ASP A 291 -5.18 4.84 18.82
C ASP A 291 -4.72 5.74 19.98
N ASP A 292 -5.45 6.84 20.25
CA ASP A 292 -5.13 7.75 21.36
C ASP A 292 -5.12 7.02 22.72
N ASP A 293 -6.10 6.13 22.96
CA ASP A 293 -6.17 5.33 24.18
C ASP A 293 -5.01 4.33 24.28
N THR A 294 -4.64 3.70 23.15
CA THR A 294 -3.50 2.77 23.07
C THR A 294 -2.23 3.43 23.59
N TRP A 295 -1.98 4.67 23.20
CA TRP A 295 -0.78 5.40 23.59
C TRP A 295 -0.90 6.13 24.93
N SER A 296 -2.11 6.26 25.49
CA SER A 296 -2.35 6.81 26.83
C SER A 296 -2.25 5.77 27.96
N ARG A 297 -2.36 4.49 27.63
CA ARG A 297 -2.27 3.36 28.57
C ARG A 297 -0.85 2.79 28.61
N GLU A 298 -0.58 2.00 29.64
CA GLU A 298 0.71 1.33 29.82
C GLU A 298 0.51 -0.15 30.14
N GLY A 299 1.55 -0.96 29.90
CA GLY A 299 1.56 -2.37 30.27
C GLY A 299 0.55 -3.20 29.50
N ARG A 300 -0.16 -4.09 30.21
CA ARG A 300 -1.00 -5.12 29.58
C ARG A 300 -2.19 -4.55 28.80
N GLU A 301 -2.81 -3.48 29.28
CA GLU A 301 -3.95 -2.86 28.60
C GLU A 301 -3.54 -2.26 27.25
N GLN A 302 -2.41 -1.55 27.21
CA GLN A 302 -1.85 -1.02 25.95
C GLN A 302 -1.56 -2.13 24.96
N GLU A 303 -0.93 -3.22 25.40
CA GLU A 303 -0.62 -4.36 24.51
C GLU A 303 -1.88 -4.98 23.91
N LEU A 304 -2.96 -5.10 24.69
CA LEU A 304 -4.25 -5.62 24.19
C LEU A 304 -4.86 -4.68 23.14
N LEU A 305 -4.73 -3.37 23.30
CA LEU A 305 -5.20 -2.40 22.30
C LEU A 305 -4.34 -2.41 21.03
N ILE A 306 -3.02 -2.61 21.16
CA ILE A 306 -2.13 -2.80 20.01
C ILE A 306 -2.55 -4.06 19.22
N GLU A 307 -2.80 -5.15 19.94
CA GLU A 307 -3.11 -6.47 19.39
C GLU A 307 -4.49 -6.53 18.74
N PHE A 308 -5.52 -5.98 19.39
CA PHE A 308 -6.93 -6.10 18.98
C PHE A 308 -7.54 -4.82 18.43
N GLY A 309 -6.75 -3.75 18.21
CA GLY A 309 -7.27 -2.44 17.80
C GLY A 309 -8.22 -2.50 16.59
N PHE A 310 -7.92 -3.34 15.60
CA PHE A 310 -8.79 -3.54 14.44
C PHE A 310 -10.09 -4.27 14.79
N GLN A 311 -10.02 -5.35 15.56
CA GLN A 311 -11.19 -6.13 15.98
C GLN A 311 -12.12 -5.30 16.88
N ILE A 312 -11.55 -4.43 17.71
CA ILE A 312 -12.31 -3.47 18.53
C ILE A 312 -13.11 -2.55 17.61
N ILE A 313 -12.47 -1.92 16.61
CA ILE A 313 -13.15 -1.02 15.67
C ILE A 313 -14.24 -1.74 14.88
N ASP A 314 -13.96 -2.96 14.41
CA ASP A 314 -14.92 -3.77 13.66
C ASP A 314 -16.12 -4.17 14.52
N ALA A 315 -15.88 -4.64 15.75
CA ALA A 315 -16.94 -5.00 16.69
C ALA A 315 -17.82 -3.79 17.08
N VAL A 316 -17.23 -2.60 17.24
CA VAL A 316 -17.99 -1.37 17.54
C VAL A 316 -18.86 -0.97 16.35
N ASN A 317 -18.30 -0.96 15.14
CA ASN A 317 -19.06 -0.62 13.92
C ASN A 317 -20.13 -1.67 13.57
N GLY A 318 -19.88 -2.95 13.87
CA GLY A 318 -20.79 -4.06 13.61
C GLY A 318 -21.93 -4.18 14.63
N ALA A 319 -21.89 -3.44 15.73
CA ALA A 319 -22.86 -3.54 16.82
C ALA A 319 -24.24 -3.01 16.39
N CYS A 320 -25.09 -3.90 15.86
CA CYS A 320 -26.46 -3.61 15.44
C CYS A 320 -27.52 -4.28 16.32
N VAL A 321 -27.14 -4.69 17.53
CA VAL A 321 -28.02 -5.37 18.48
C VAL A 321 -28.75 -4.37 19.38
N LYS A 322 -29.89 -4.78 19.95
CA LYS A 322 -30.57 -3.94 20.94
C LYS A 322 -29.76 -3.88 22.25
N PRO A 323 -29.90 -2.80 23.06
CA PRO A 323 -29.16 -2.66 24.31
C PRO A 323 -29.25 -3.87 25.25
N GLU A 324 -30.40 -4.54 25.31
CA GLU A 324 -30.59 -5.74 26.15
C GLU A 324 -29.79 -6.98 25.72
N TYR A 325 -29.20 -6.96 24.52
CA TYR A 325 -28.36 -8.06 23.99
C TYR A 325 -26.88 -7.68 23.89
N LEU A 326 -26.53 -6.45 24.27
CA LEU A 326 -25.22 -5.91 23.98
C LEU A 326 -24.10 -6.57 24.80
N ASP A 327 -24.36 -6.87 26.07
CA ASP A 327 -23.39 -7.59 26.91
C ASP A 327 -23.08 -8.98 26.35
N LYS A 328 -24.10 -9.68 25.83
CA LYS A 328 -23.90 -10.99 25.18
C LYS A 328 -23.10 -10.85 23.88
N TYR A 329 -23.40 -9.84 23.06
CA TYR A 329 -22.66 -9.57 21.84
C TYR A 329 -21.17 -9.34 22.12
N VAL A 330 -20.84 -8.47 23.07
CA VAL A 330 -19.45 -8.17 23.46
C VAL A 330 -18.73 -9.43 24.00
N LEU A 331 -19.43 -10.24 24.81
CA LEU A 331 -18.90 -11.53 25.29
C LEU A 331 -18.59 -12.49 24.15
N ASP A 332 -19.49 -12.63 23.17
CA ASP A 332 -19.34 -13.54 22.04
C ASP A 332 -18.18 -13.08 21.11
N GLU A 333 -18.04 -11.77 20.87
CA GLU A 333 -16.91 -11.20 20.10
C GLU A 333 -15.56 -11.51 20.75
N ILE A 334 -15.41 -11.20 22.04
CA ILE A 334 -14.14 -11.39 22.76
C ILE A 334 -13.81 -12.88 22.93
N ALA A 335 -14.81 -13.75 23.06
CA ALA A 335 -14.59 -15.18 23.02
C ALA A 335 -13.97 -15.65 21.69
N GLY A 336 -14.39 -15.06 20.56
CA GLY A 336 -13.81 -15.31 19.24
C GLY A 336 -12.35 -14.84 19.11
N TRP A 337 -11.96 -13.79 19.84
CA TRP A 337 -10.61 -13.24 19.78
C TRP A 337 -9.54 -14.14 20.43
N ARG A 338 -9.94 -15.11 21.27
CA ARG A 338 -9.02 -16.09 21.88
C ARG A 338 -8.21 -16.87 20.86
N GLU A 339 -8.76 -17.15 19.69
CA GLU A 339 -8.06 -17.88 18.62
C GLU A 339 -7.07 -17.00 17.85
N LEU A 340 -7.26 -15.68 17.91
CA LEU A 340 -6.41 -14.68 17.27
C LEU A 340 -5.28 -14.21 18.19
N ALA A 341 -5.43 -14.42 19.49
CA ALA A 341 -4.53 -13.92 20.50
C ALA A 341 -3.11 -14.51 20.36
N VAL A 342 -2.10 -13.64 20.27
CA VAL A 342 -0.67 -13.98 20.25
C VAL A 342 -0.27 -14.68 21.54
N GLN A 343 -0.93 -14.34 22.65
CA GLN A 343 -0.81 -15.02 23.93
C GLN A 343 -2.20 -15.29 24.52
N PRO A 344 -2.40 -16.38 25.27
CA PRO A 344 -3.69 -16.66 25.89
C PRO A 344 -4.20 -15.49 26.73
N LEU A 345 -5.46 -15.11 26.53
CA LEU A 345 -6.10 -14.06 27.32
C LEU A 345 -6.32 -14.56 28.76
N SER A 346 -5.90 -13.75 29.72
CA SER A 346 -6.26 -13.94 31.13
C SER A 346 -7.67 -13.42 31.40
N GLU A 347 -8.26 -13.82 32.52
CA GLU A 347 -9.58 -13.32 32.94
C GLU A 347 -9.58 -11.78 33.08
N SER A 348 -8.49 -11.18 33.58
CA SER A 348 -8.36 -9.72 33.63
C SER A 348 -8.30 -9.06 32.26
N ASP A 349 -7.67 -9.71 31.28
CA ASP A 349 -7.62 -9.20 29.89
C ASP A 349 -9.01 -9.19 29.28
N GLU A 350 -9.79 -10.26 29.49
CA GLU A 350 -11.15 -10.37 28.99
C GLU A 350 -12.07 -9.34 29.65
N VAL A 351 -11.96 -9.13 30.96
CA VAL A 351 -12.74 -8.10 31.67
C VAL A 351 -12.39 -6.71 31.15
N PHE A 352 -11.11 -6.42 30.92
CA PHE A 352 -10.67 -5.16 30.33
C PHE A 352 -11.27 -4.95 28.93
N LEU A 353 -11.08 -5.92 28.02
CA LEU A 353 -11.59 -5.82 26.65
C LEU A 353 -13.12 -5.69 26.62
N GLN A 354 -13.83 -6.42 27.48
CA GLN A 354 -15.29 -6.36 27.57
C GLN A 354 -15.75 -4.96 27.98
N GLY A 355 -15.15 -4.41 29.04
CA GLY A 355 -15.45 -3.05 29.50
C GLY A 355 -15.15 -2.01 28.42
N TYR A 356 -13.99 -2.11 27.78
CA TYR A 356 -13.53 -1.14 26.79
C TYR A 356 -14.40 -1.13 25.52
N VAL A 357 -14.70 -2.31 24.94
CA VAL A 357 -15.58 -2.42 23.77
C VAL A 357 -17.00 -1.97 24.11
N ARG A 358 -17.50 -2.33 25.30
CA ARG A 358 -18.85 -1.94 25.75
C ARG A 358 -18.99 -0.42 25.84
N GLU A 359 -17.99 0.26 26.41
CA GLU A 359 -17.94 1.72 26.53
C GLU A 359 -17.96 2.39 25.15
N LEU A 360 -17.12 1.94 24.21
CA LEU A 360 -17.09 2.49 22.85
C LEU A 360 -18.41 2.32 22.10
N ILE A 361 -19.10 1.18 22.26
CA ILE A 361 -20.42 0.98 21.63
C ILE A 361 -21.47 1.91 22.23
N ASP A 362 -21.48 2.10 23.55
CA ASP A 362 -22.41 3.02 24.21
C ASP A 362 -22.19 4.48 23.74
N GLU A 363 -20.93 4.91 23.63
CA GLU A 363 -20.58 6.23 23.07
C GLU A 363 -21.06 6.39 21.63
N GLU A 364 -20.88 5.36 20.80
CA GLU A 364 -21.32 5.38 19.40
C GLU A 364 -22.84 5.40 19.26
N TYR A 365 -23.56 4.65 20.10
CA TYR A 365 -25.02 4.66 20.12
C TYR A 365 -25.57 6.03 20.52
N GLU A 366 -24.93 6.69 21.50
CA GLU A 366 -25.28 8.04 21.90
C GLU A 366 -25.02 9.05 20.76
N ARG A 367 -23.87 8.95 20.09
CA ARG A 367 -23.53 9.79 18.93
C ARG A 367 -24.57 9.67 17.83
N ILE A 368 -24.97 8.45 17.49
CA ILE A 368 -25.99 8.17 16.46
C ILE A 368 -27.35 8.74 16.91
N ARG A 369 -27.74 8.54 18.16
CA ARG A 369 -29.00 9.07 18.70
C ARG A 369 -29.07 10.60 18.58
N LEU A 370 -28.03 11.31 19.02
CA LEU A 370 -27.95 12.77 18.93
C LEU A 370 -28.02 13.26 17.48
N LYS A 371 -27.36 12.56 16.57
CA LYS A 371 -27.42 12.86 15.13
C LYS A 371 -28.84 12.72 14.58
N GLN A 372 -29.54 11.63 14.93
CA GLN A 372 -30.92 11.40 14.51
C GLN A 372 -31.90 12.42 15.10
N GLU A 373 -31.70 12.86 16.35
CA GLU A 373 -32.50 13.93 16.97
C GLU A 373 -32.28 15.28 16.27
N ALA A 374 -31.03 15.61 15.94
CA ALA A 374 -30.69 16.82 15.20
C ALA A 374 -31.30 16.85 13.80
N GLU A 375 -31.29 15.71 13.09
CA GLU A 375 -31.93 15.56 11.78
C GLU A 375 -33.46 15.75 11.89
N ARG A 376 -34.11 15.14 12.89
CA ARG A 376 -35.57 15.31 13.12
C ARG A 376 -35.99 16.73 13.49
N ASN A 377 -35.11 17.51 14.12
CA ASN A 377 -35.41 18.89 14.51
C ASN A 377 -35.17 19.91 13.37
N ASN A 378 -34.52 19.49 12.28
CA ASN A 378 -34.25 20.32 11.10
C ASN A 378 -35.28 20.12 9.97
N ASP A 379 -36.16 19.12 10.08
CA ASP A 379 -37.35 18.89 9.26
C ASP A 379 -38.59 19.53 9.92
#